data_AF-A0AAE0QLP7-F1
#
_entry.id   AF-A0AAE0QLP7-F1
#
_cell.length_a   1.000
_cell.length_b   1.000
_cell.length_c   1.000
_cell.angle_alpha   90.00
_cell.angle_beta   90.00
_cell.angle_gamma   90.00
#
_symmetry.space_group_name_H-M   'P 1'
#
loop_
_entity.id
_entity.type
_entity.pdbx_description
1 polymer ?
#
loop_
_entity_poly.entity_id
_entity_poly.type
_entity_poly.pdbx_seq_one_letter_code
_entity_poly.pdbx_strand_id
1 'polypeptide(L)'
;MSVPRTALSPAQLKQLLQNPPAGVDPIIWEQAKVDNPDPEKLIPVPMVGFKELLRRLKIQEQMTKQHQTRVDIIATDISELQKNQATTVAKIAQYKRKLMDLSHRVLQVLIKQEIQRKSGYAIQVDEEHLRVQLDTIQSELNAPTQFKGRLNELMSQIRMQNHYGAVRAEERYMVDTDLLREIKQHLKQQQEGLSHLISVIKDDMEDIKIIEQGLHDSVHFL
;
A
#
# COMPACT_ATOMS: atom_id res chain seq x y z
N MET A 1 -5.83 -24.67 -28.66
CA MET A 1 -4.53 -24.65 -29.36
C MET A 1 -3.91 -23.28 -29.20
N SER A 2 -3.03 -23.10 -28.21
CA SER A 2 -2.22 -21.88 -28.10
C SER A 2 -1.12 -21.95 -29.15
N VAL A 3 -1.13 -21.05 -30.12
CA VAL A 3 -0.01 -20.93 -31.06
C VAL A 3 1.15 -20.34 -30.26
N PRO A 4 2.29 -21.04 -30.09
CA PRO A 4 3.42 -20.48 -29.36
C PRO A 4 3.89 -19.21 -30.08
N ARG A 5 4.20 -18.16 -29.30
CA ARG A 5 4.88 -16.97 -29.83
C ARG A 5 6.32 -17.37 -30.13
N THR A 6 6.56 -17.96 -31.29
CA THR A 6 7.92 -18.11 -31.80
C THR A 6 8.34 -16.72 -32.28
N ALA A 7 9.16 -16.04 -31.49
CA ALA A 7 9.75 -14.78 -31.93
C ALA A 7 10.58 -15.07 -33.19
N LEU A 8 10.28 -14.35 -34.28
CA LEU A 8 11.07 -14.43 -35.50
C LEU A 8 12.48 -13.92 -35.18
N SER A 9 13.51 -14.64 -35.63
CA SER A 9 14.87 -14.16 -35.46
C SER A 9 15.07 -12.86 -36.27
N PRO A 10 16.01 -11.97 -35.89
CA PRO A 10 16.27 -10.75 -36.65
C PRO A 10 16.61 -11.00 -38.13
N ALA A 11 17.25 -12.14 -38.42
CA ALA A 11 17.56 -12.57 -39.78
C ALA A 11 16.28 -12.98 -40.55
N GLN A 12 15.38 -13.75 -39.92
CA GLN A 12 14.08 -14.12 -40.51
C GLN A 12 13.20 -12.90 -40.76
N LEU A 13 13.22 -11.95 -39.83
CA LEU A 13 12.47 -10.70 -39.95
C LEU A 13 12.98 -9.86 -41.14
N LYS A 14 14.29 -9.69 -41.26
CA LYS A 14 14.90 -9.01 -42.41
C LYS A 14 14.56 -9.71 -43.73
N GLN A 15 14.59 -11.03 -43.76
CA GLN A 15 14.25 -11.82 -44.94
C GLN A 15 12.77 -11.65 -45.35
N LEU A 16 11.85 -11.64 -44.38
CA LEU A 16 10.41 -11.45 -44.62
C LEU A 16 10.07 -10.04 -45.12
N LEU A 17 10.82 -9.02 -44.69
CA LEU A 17 10.59 -7.63 -45.05
C LEU A 17 11.29 -7.19 -46.34
N GLN A 18 12.22 -8.01 -46.85
CA GLN A 18 13.07 -7.66 -48.01
C GLN A 18 12.28 -7.65 -49.32
N ASN A 19 11.34 -8.60 -49.51
CA ASN A 19 10.57 -8.72 -50.74
C ASN A 19 9.06 -8.63 -50.44
N PRO A 20 8.27 -7.96 -51.30
CA PRO A 20 6.83 -7.92 -51.14
C PRO A 20 6.23 -9.33 -51.33
N PRO A 21 5.20 -9.69 -50.55
CA PRO A 21 4.46 -10.92 -50.76
C PRO A 21 3.82 -10.99 -52.16
N ALA A 22 3.58 -12.21 -52.66
CA ALA A 22 3.01 -12.41 -53.99
C ALA A 22 1.67 -11.67 -54.17
N GLY A 23 1.56 -10.87 -55.23
CA GLY A 23 0.37 -10.09 -55.56
C GLY A 23 0.26 -8.72 -54.85
N VAL A 24 1.28 -8.30 -54.09
CA VAL A 24 1.35 -6.98 -53.46
C VAL A 24 2.29 -6.07 -54.26
N ASP A 25 1.85 -4.85 -54.55
CA ASP A 25 2.69 -3.83 -55.21
C ASP A 25 3.89 -3.47 -54.32
N PRO A 26 5.14 -3.48 -54.86
CA PRO A 26 6.33 -3.09 -54.11
C PRO A 26 6.24 -1.70 -53.46
N ILE A 27 5.58 -0.73 -54.09
CA ILE A 27 5.43 0.63 -53.56
C ILE A 27 4.54 0.62 -52.33
N ILE A 28 3.41 -0.09 -52.40
CA ILE A 28 2.47 -0.21 -51.28
C ILE A 28 3.11 -0.98 -50.11
N TRP A 29 3.93 -1.98 -50.41
CA TRP A 29 4.66 -2.74 -49.39
C TRP A 29 5.69 -1.91 -48.63
N GLU A 30 6.50 -1.11 -49.34
CA GLU A 30 7.43 -0.19 -48.69
C GLU A 30 6.71 0.88 -47.87
N GLN A 31 5.60 1.42 -48.39
CA GLN A 31 4.77 2.36 -47.63
C GLN A 31 4.22 1.73 -46.35
N ALA A 32 3.72 0.49 -46.40
CA ALA A 32 3.22 -0.23 -45.22
C ALA A 32 4.30 -0.52 -44.16
N LYS A 33 5.58 -0.63 -44.58
CA LYS A 33 6.72 -0.74 -43.66
C LYS A 33 7.00 0.59 -42.96
N VAL A 34 6.93 1.69 -43.69
CA VAL A 34 7.11 3.06 -43.15
C VAL A 34 5.97 3.45 -42.21
N ASP A 35 4.74 3.11 -42.58
CA ASP A 35 3.52 3.44 -41.82
C ASP A 35 3.28 2.49 -40.63
N ASN A 36 4.20 1.57 -40.35
CA ASN A 36 4.09 0.65 -39.23
C ASN A 36 4.22 1.41 -37.89
N PRO A 37 3.19 1.40 -37.02
CA PRO A 37 3.21 2.18 -35.78
C PRO A 37 4.17 1.62 -34.70
N ASP A 38 4.56 0.34 -34.79
CA ASP A 38 5.52 -0.27 -33.86
C ASP A 38 6.42 -1.29 -34.62
N PRO A 39 7.50 -0.84 -35.28
CA PRO A 39 8.40 -1.69 -36.07
C PRO A 39 9.15 -2.75 -35.26
N GLU A 40 9.24 -2.62 -33.94
CA GLU A 40 9.90 -3.60 -33.07
C GLU A 40 9.02 -4.81 -32.79
N LYS A 41 7.69 -4.60 -32.75
CA LYS A 41 6.72 -5.65 -32.35
C LYS A 41 5.78 -6.08 -33.48
N LEU A 42 5.66 -5.29 -34.53
CA LEU A 42 4.71 -5.52 -35.62
C LEU A 42 5.44 -5.60 -36.96
N ILE A 43 4.84 -6.37 -37.87
CA ILE A 43 5.22 -6.42 -39.28
C ILE A 43 3.98 -6.19 -40.15
N PRO A 44 4.14 -5.56 -41.33
CA PRO A 44 3.06 -5.48 -42.30
C PRO A 44 2.68 -6.89 -42.76
N VAL A 45 1.38 -7.17 -42.79
CA VAL A 45 0.83 -8.43 -43.30
C VAL A 45 -0.28 -8.07 -44.28
N PRO A 46 -0.20 -8.50 -45.55
CA PRO A 46 -1.20 -8.15 -46.55
C PRO A 46 -2.54 -8.84 -46.25
N MET A 47 -3.64 -8.10 -46.36
CA MET A 47 -4.99 -8.62 -46.21
C MET A 47 -5.74 -8.47 -47.53
N VAL A 48 -5.92 -9.56 -48.27
CA VAL A 48 -6.55 -9.53 -49.59
C VAL A 48 -7.95 -10.12 -49.52
N GLY A 49 -8.96 -9.26 -49.76
CA GLY A 49 -10.37 -9.62 -49.83
C GLY A 49 -11.05 -9.87 -48.47
N PHE A 50 -12.38 -10.04 -48.50
CA PHE A 50 -13.21 -10.18 -47.29
C PHE A 50 -12.92 -11.45 -46.49
N LYS A 51 -12.40 -12.50 -47.12
CA LYS A 51 -12.04 -13.76 -46.45
C LYS A 51 -10.94 -13.56 -45.41
N GLU A 52 -9.92 -12.76 -45.73
CA GLU A 52 -8.81 -12.51 -44.80
C GLU A 52 -9.22 -11.55 -43.68
N LEU A 53 -10.10 -10.57 -43.98
CA LEU A 53 -10.72 -9.73 -42.95
C LEU A 53 -11.54 -10.55 -41.95
N LEU A 54 -12.37 -11.49 -42.43
CA LEU A 54 -13.12 -12.40 -41.57
C LEU A 54 -12.19 -13.29 -40.73
N ARG A 55 -11.07 -13.75 -41.31
CA ARG A 55 -10.05 -14.52 -40.58
C ARG A 55 -9.43 -13.69 -39.45
N ARG A 56 -9.08 -12.42 -39.72
CA ARG A 56 -8.55 -11.51 -38.70
C ARG A 56 -9.57 -11.28 -37.57
N LEU A 57 -10.84 -11.07 -37.91
CA LEU A 57 -11.90 -10.91 -36.91
C LEU A 57 -12.00 -12.13 -35.98
N LYS A 58 -12.00 -13.35 -36.55
CA LYS A 58 -12.03 -14.59 -35.75
C LYS A 58 -10.80 -14.73 -34.84
N ILE A 59 -9.62 -14.34 -35.31
CA ILE A 59 -8.40 -14.34 -34.48
C ILE A 59 -8.52 -13.32 -33.36
N GLN A 60 -9.05 -12.12 -33.65
CA GLN A 60 -9.28 -11.08 -32.63
C GLN A 60 -10.26 -11.56 -31.57
N GLU A 61 -11.39 -12.17 -31.94
CA GLU A 61 -12.35 -12.76 -30.99
C GLU A 61 -11.68 -13.81 -30.09
N GLN A 62 -10.87 -14.70 -30.68
CA GLN A 62 -10.13 -15.70 -29.92
C GLN A 62 -9.12 -15.07 -28.94
N MET A 63 -8.38 -14.04 -29.37
CA MET A 63 -7.40 -13.35 -28.55
C MET A 63 -8.07 -12.56 -27.43
N THR A 64 -9.17 -11.85 -27.71
CA THR A 64 -9.97 -11.14 -26.70
C THR A 64 -10.48 -12.10 -25.64
N LYS A 65 -10.96 -13.30 -26.02
CA LYS A 65 -11.39 -14.32 -25.05
C LYS A 65 -10.24 -14.79 -24.17
N GLN A 66 -9.03 -14.98 -24.72
CA GLN A 66 -7.84 -15.32 -23.93
C GLN A 66 -7.44 -14.19 -22.99
N HIS A 67 -7.49 -12.94 -23.44
CA HIS A 67 -7.22 -11.77 -22.61
C HIS A 67 -8.21 -11.66 -21.45
N GLN A 68 -9.50 -11.83 -21.72
CA GLN A 68 -10.53 -11.83 -20.66
C GLN A 68 -10.24 -12.92 -19.63
N THR A 69 -9.94 -14.14 -20.07
CA THR A 69 -9.59 -15.25 -19.17
C THR A 69 -8.40 -14.90 -18.26
N ARG A 70 -7.38 -14.21 -18.80
CA ARG A 70 -6.22 -13.77 -18.01
C ARG A 70 -6.58 -12.67 -17.02
N VAL A 71 -7.42 -11.72 -17.41
CA VAL A 71 -7.93 -10.67 -16.52
C VAL A 71 -8.75 -11.29 -15.38
N ASP A 72 -9.58 -12.28 -15.67
CA ASP A 72 -10.39 -12.97 -14.66
C ASP A 72 -9.53 -13.72 -13.63
N ILE A 73 -8.44 -14.36 -14.08
CA ILE A 73 -7.45 -14.99 -13.18
C ILE A 73 -6.83 -13.94 -12.27
N ILE A 74 -6.33 -12.83 -12.82
CA ILE A 74 -5.72 -11.75 -12.03
C ILE A 74 -6.73 -11.17 -11.03
N ALA A 75 -7.99 -10.97 -11.43
CA ALA A 75 -9.03 -10.48 -10.55
C ALA A 75 -9.33 -11.45 -9.40
N THR A 76 -9.27 -12.75 -9.67
CA THR A 76 -9.43 -13.81 -8.65
C THR A 76 -8.27 -13.77 -7.65
N ASP A 77 -7.03 -13.68 -8.14
CA ASP A 77 -5.82 -13.59 -7.29
C ASP A 77 -5.86 -12.34 -6.39
N ILE A 78 -6.28 -11.19 -6.94
CA ILE A 78 -6.46 -9.94 -6.17
C ILE A 78 -7.50 -10.14 -5.07
N SER A 79 -8.63 -10.79 -5.39
CA SER A 79 -9.71 -11.04 -4.43
C SER A 79 -9.26 -11.97 -3.29
N GLU A 80 -8.47 -13.00 -3.62
CA GLU A 80 -7.88 -13.89 -2.63
C GLU A 80 -6.87 -13.14 -1.73
N LEU A 81 -6.01 -12.30 -2.32
CA LEU A 81 -5.06 -11.48 -1.59
C LEU A 81 -5.78 -10.54 -0.61
N GLN A 82 -6.87 -9.89 -1.04
CA GLN A 82 -7.68 -9.02 -0.18
C GLN A 82 -8.30 -9.79 1.01
N LYS A 83 -8.80 -11.01 0.77
CA LYS A 83 -9.31 -11.89 1.84
C LYS A 83 -8.21 -12.26 2.85
N ASN A 84 -7.02 -12.58 2.34
CA ASN A 84 -5.86 -12.90 3.17
C ASN A 84 -5.37 -11.69 3.96
N GLN A 85 -5.44 -10.48 3.40
CA GLN A 85 -5.11 -9.24 4.08
C GLN A 85 -6.01 -9.03 5.30
N ALA A 86 -7.33 -9.20 5.17
CA ALA A 86 -8.27 -9.06 6.29
C ALA A 86 -7.94 -10.02 7.44
N THR A 87 -7.64 -11.28 7.11
CA THR A 87 -7.20 -12.30 8.08
C THR A 87 -5.88 -11.92 8.75
N THR A 88 -4.94 -11.38 7.98
CA THR A 88 -3.62 -10.95 8.47
C THR A 88 -3.74 -9.78 9.43
N VAL A 89 -4.60 -8.79 9.15
CA VAL A 89 -4.88 -7.67 10.06
C VAL A 89 -5.44 -8.16 11.40
N ALA A 90 -6.36 -9.13 11.37
CA ALA A 90 -6.89 -9.74 12.60
C ALA A 90 -5.78 -10.43 13.42
N LYS A 91 -4.89 -11.19 12.76
CA LYS A 91 -3.73 -11.83 13.41
C LYS A 91 -2.76 -10.80 14.00
N ILE A 92 -2.48 -9.70 13.29
CA ILE A 92 -1.64 -8.61 13.80
C ILE A 92 -2.25 -8.03 15.08
N ALA A 93 -3.57 -7.78 15.10
CA ALA A 93 -4.25 -7.28 16.31
C ALA A 93 -4.15 -8.29 17.47
N GLN A 94 -4.32 -9.59 17.19
CA GLN A 94 -4.14 -10.65 18.19
C GLN A 94 -2.71 -10.68 18.74
N TYR A 95 -1.69 -10.60 17.88
CA TYR A 95 -0.29 -10.59 18.30
C TYR A 95 0.08 -9.33 19.08
N LYS A 96 -0.45 -8.17 18.73
CA LYS A 96 -0.28 -6.94 19.53
C LYS A 96 -0.85 -7.10 20.95
N ARG A 97 -2.04 -7.69 21.10
CA ARG A 97 -2.61 -7.99 22.43
C ARG A 97 -1.74 -9.00 23.18
N LYS A 98 -1.26 -10.04 22.50
CA LYS A 98 -0.42 -11.06 23.13
C LYS A 98 0.93 -10.50 23.57
N LEU A 99 1.52 -9.62 22.78
CA LEU A 99 2.75 -8.92 23.13
C LEU A 99 2.55 -8.07 24.39
N MET A 100 1.44 -7.34 24.48
CA MET A 100 1.12 -6.54 25.68
C MET A 100 0.94 -7.42 26.93
N ASP A 101 0.22 -8.54 26.82
CA ASP A 101 0.06 -9.52 27.91
C ASP A 101 1.41 -10.10 28.34
N LEU A 102 2.23 -10.55 27.40
CA LEU A 102 3.55 -11.10 27.69
C LEU A 102 4.49 -10.05 28.27
N SER A 103 4.49 -8.82 27.76
CA SER A 103 5.27 -7.70 28.30
C SER A 103 4.89 -7.43 29.76
N HIS A 104 3.60 -7.45 30.09
CA HIS A 104 3.15 -7.30 31.47
C HIS A 104 3.60 -8.47 32.35
N ARG A 105 3.48 -9.72 31.87
CA ARG A 105 3.94 -10.91 32.60
C ARG A 105 5.46 -10.91 32.83
N VAL A 106 6.24 -10.52 31.82
CA VAL A 106 7.69 -10.37 31.94
C VAL A 106 8.01 -9.33 33.02
N LEU A 107 7.36 -8.16 32.99
CA LEU A 107 7.53 -7.14 34.02
C LEU A 107 7.19 -7.68 35.42
N GLN A 108 6.09 -8.41 35.59
CA GLN A 108 5.73 -9.03 36.87
C GLN A 108 6.79 -10.01 37.39
N VAL A 109 7.38 -10.82 36.49
CA VAL A 109 8.45 -11.76 36.85
C VAL A 109 9.71 -11.00 37.27
N LEU A 110 10.10 -9.97 36.50
CA LEU A 110 11.24 -9.12 36.83
C LEU A 110 11.07 -8.44 38.19
N ILE A 111 9.90 -7.89 38.48
CA ILE A 111 9.58 -7.29 39.79
C ILE A 111 9.77 -8.33 40.91
N LYS A 112 9.20 -9.54 40.76
CA LYS A 112 9.32 -10.59 41.77
C LYS A 112 10.75 -11.05 41.98
N GLN A 113 11.51 -11.19 40.89
CA GLN A 113 12.93 -11.56 40.96
C GLN A 113 13.75 -10.48 41.66
N GLU A 114 13.50 -9.20 41.36
CA GLU A 114 14.23 -8.09 41.97
C GLU A 114 13.94 -7.98 43.47
N ILE A 115 12.69 -8.13 43.88
CA ILE A 115 12.30 -8.18 45.31
C ILE A 115 13.01 -9.33 46.03
N GLN A 116 13.04 -10.53 45.44
CA GLN A 116 13.71 -11.69 46.04
C GLN A 116 15.22 -11.48 46.14
N ARG A 117 15.85 -10.96 45.07
CA ARG A 117 17.28 -10.72 44.99
C ARG A 117 17.76 -9.65 45.97
N LYS A 118 16.93 -8.62 46.19
CA LYS A 118 17.25 -7.45 47.03
C LYS A 118 16.71 -7.56 48.46
N SER A 119 16.00 -8.64 48.78
CA SER A 119 15.51 -8.88 50.14
C SER A 119 16.66 -8.88 51.15
N GLY A 120 16.55 -8.07 52.20
CA GLY A 120 17.55 -7.96 53.26
C GLY A 120 18.68 -6.96 52.98
N TYR A 121 18.73 -6.33 51.80
CA TYR A 121 19.61 -5.18 51.54
C TYR A 121 18.92 -3.87 51.95
N ALA A 122 19.73 -2.86 52.29
CA ALA A 122 19.22 -1.51 52.46
C ALA A 122 18.75 -0.93 51.12
N ILE A 123 17.72 -0.08 51.17
CA ILE A 123 17.17 0.63 49.99
C ILE A 123 18.29 1.42 49.33
N GLN A 124 18.43 1.25 48.02
CA GLN A 124 19.46 1.91 47.23
C GLN A 124 18.97 3.27 46.73
N VAL A 125 19.91 4.17 46.42
CA VAL A 125 19.59 5.51 45.93
C VAL A 125 18.77 5.44 44.62
N ASP A 126 19.11 4.53 43.72
CA ASP A 126 18.38 4.32 42.46
C ASP A 126 16.94 3.85 42.67
N GLU A 127 16.69 3.04 43.71
CA GLU A 127 15.36 2.56 44.07
C GLU A 127 14.49 3.69 44.63
N GLU A 128 15.06 4.55 45.47
CA GLU A 128 14.37 5.74 45.96
C GLU A 128 14.04 6.70 44.80
N HIS A 129 14.96 6.88 43.86
CA HIS A 129 14.67 7.70 42.66
C HIS A 129 13.53 7.12 41.82
N LEU A 130 13.52 5.80 41.58
CA LEU A 130 12.43 5.13 40.85
C LEU A 130 11.09 5.27 41.60
N ARG A 131 11.11 5.11 42.93
CA ARG A 131 9.94 5.28 43.77
C ARG A 131 9.36 6.68 43.64
N VAL A 132 10.18 7.72 43.76
CA VAL A 132 9.74 9.12 43.62
C VAL A 132 9.07 9.34 42.26
N GLN A 133 9.66 8.84 41.17
CA GLN A 133 9.06 8.94 39.84
C GLN A 133 7.68 8.26 39.75
N LEU A 134 7.55 7.06 40.32
CA LEU A 134 6.28 6.33 40.34
C LEU A 134 5.22 7.04 41.20
N ASP A 135 5.61 7.59 42.35
CA ASP A 135 4.73 8.36 43.23
C ASP A 135 4.23 9.63 42.53
N THR A 136 5.09 10.34 41.79
CA THR A 136 4.69 11.49 40.96
C THR A 136 3.63 11.08 39.94
N ILE A 137 3.90 10.05 39.13
CA ILE A 137 2.96 9.57 38.10
C ILE A 137 1.63 9.14 38.73
N GLN A 138 1.67 8.43 39.85
CA GLN A 138 0.48 7.96 40.55
C GLN A 138 -0.37 9.12 41.10
N SER A 139 0.29 10.16 41.60
CA SER A 139 -0.37 11.37 42.11
C SER A 139 -1.07 12.16 41.00
N GLU A 140 -0.41 12.32 39.85
CA GLU A 140 -0.97 12.99 38.68
C GLU A 140 -2.18 12.23 38.13
N LEU A 141 -2.09 10.90 38.04
CA LEU A 141 -3.20 10.07 37.55
C LEU A 141 -4.42 10.10 38.48
N ASN A 142 -4.19 10.20 39.79
CA ASN A 142 -5.24 10.26 40.80
C ASN A 142 -5.80 11.66 41.03
N ALA A 143 -5.20 12.70 40.44
CA ALA A 143 -5.68 14.07 40.57
C ALA A 143 -7.16 14.17 40.10
N PRO A 144 -8.11 14.52 40.99
CA PRO A 144 -9.55 14.39 40.72
C PRO A 144 -10.03 15.15 39.47
N THR A 145 -9.42 16.30 39.19
CA THR A 145 -9.83 17.24 38.14
C THR A 145 -9.05 17.12 36.84
N GLN A 146 -7.99 16.31 36.78
CA GLN A 146 -7.19 16.20 35.56
C GLN A 146 -7.79 15.20 34.57
N PHE A 147 -7.66 13.90 34.85
CA PHE A 147 -8.03 12.87 33.87
C PHE A 147 -9.48 12.38 34.03
N LYS A 148 -9.86 11.96 35.24
CA LYS A 148 -11.20 11.41 35.51
C LYS A 148 -12.31 12.45 35.31
N GLY A 149 -12.10 13.67 35.80
CA GLY A 149 -13.04 14.79 35.60
C GLY A 149 -13.27 15.11 34.12
N ARG A 150 -12.18 15.31 33.35
CA ARG A 150 -12.27 15.59 31.90
C ARG A 150 -12.88 14.44 31.09
N LEU A 151 -12.55 13.18 31.43
CA LEU A 151 -13.17 12.03 30.78
C LEU A 151 -14.67 11.97 31.02
N ASN A 152 -15.13 12.22 32.25
CA ASN A 152 -16.55 12.24 32.57
C ASN A 152 -17.27 13.39 31.86
N GLU A 153 -16.65 14.56 31.80
CA GLU A 153 -17.18 15.70 31.06
C GLU A 153 -17.32 15.38 29.57
N LEU A 154 -16.27 14.86 28.93
CA LEU A 154 -16.29 14.48 27.52
C LEU A 154 -17.34 13.40 27.23
N MET A 155 -17.44 12.38 28.10
CA MET A 155 -18.47 11.35 28.00
C MET A 155 -19.88 11.93 28.13
N SER A 156 -20.07 12.94 28.99
CA SER A 156 -21.34 13.66 29.13
C SER A 156 -21.66 14.47 27.86
N GLN A 157 -20.69 15.22 27.34
CA GLN A 157 -20.84 15.98 26.10
C GLN A 157 -21.21 15.09 24.91
N ILE A 158 -20.56 13.94 24.74
CA ILE A 158 -20.88 12.97 23.68
C ILE A 158 -22.32 12.45 23.83
N ARG A 159 -22.73 12.10 25.05
CA ARG A 159 -24.11 11.63 25.30
C ARG A 159 -25.15 12.71 24.97
N MET A 160 -24.88 13.96 25.38
CA MET A 160 -25.76 15.09 25.06
C MET A 160 -25.81 15.34 23.55
N GLN A 161 -24.66 15.38 22.88
CA GLN A 161 -24.59 15.61 21.43
C GLN A 161 -25.33 14.52 20.64
N ASN A 162 -25.21 13.25 21.03
CA ASN A 162 -25.94 12.15 20.39
C ASN A 162 -27.46 12.29 20.54
N HIS A 163 -27.93 12.78 21.69
CA HIS A 163 -29.35 13.06 21.90
C HIS A 163 -29.86 14.19 21.00
N TYR A 164 -29.09 15.27 20.83
CA TYR A 164 -29.44 16.38 19.92
C TYR A 164 -29.28 16.02 18.42
N GLY A 165 -28.29 15.20 18.08
CA GLY A 165 -28.00 14.79 16.70
C GLY A 165 -29.08 13.87 16.10
N ALA A 166 -29.69 13.00 16.92
CA ALA A 166 -30.79 12.13 16.49
C ALA A 166 -32.04 12.92 16.02
N VAL A 167 -32.23 14.14 16.54
CA VAL A 167 -33.36 15.03 16.17
C VAL A 167 -33.10 15.78 14.86
N ARG A 168 -31.84 15.93 14.42
CA ARG A 168 -31.46 16.62 13.17
C ARG A 168 -31.31 15.71 11.94
N ALA A 169 -31.54 14.41 12.09
CA ALA A 169 -31.36 13.43 11.00
C ALA A 169 -32.40 13.53 9.85
N GLU A 170 -33.24 14.57 9.83
CA GLU A 170 -34.24 14.79 8.78
C GLU A 170 -33.74 15.62 7.58
N GLU A 171 -32.49 16.11 7.59
CA GLU A 171 -31.93 16.81 6.43
C GLU A 171 -31.54 15.81 5.32
N ARG A 172 -32.47 15.58 4.39
CA ARG A 172 -32.25 14.77 3.17
C ARG A 172 -31.43 15.56 2.16
N TYR A 173 -30.13 15.75 2.42
CA TYR A 173 -29.20 16.18 1.39
C TYR A 173 -28.99 15.03 0.40
N MET A 174 -29.45 15.22 -0.84
CA MET A 174 -29.05 14.35 -1.95
C MET A 174 -27.67 14.81 -2.42
N VAL A 175 -26.64 14.03 -2.10
CA VAL A 175 -25.29 14.28 -2.58
C VAL A 175 -25.20 13.82 -4.03
N ASP A 176 -24.75 14.71 -4.92
CA ASP A 176 -24.47 14.36 -6.32
C ASP A 176 -23.35 13.30 -6.39
N THR A 177 -23.66 12.18 -7.02
CA THR A 177 -22.76 11.04 -7.14
C THR A 177 -21.54 11.33 -8.00
N ASP A 178 -21.64 12.22 -8.99
CA ASP A 178 -20.52 12.54 -9.87
C ASP A 178 -19.52 13.47 -9.17
N LEU A 179 -20.01 14.51 -8.49
CA LEU A 179 -19.18 15.35 -7.61
C LEU A 179 -18.45 14.51 -6.54
N LEU A 180 -19.14 13.53 -5.95
CA LEU A 180 -18.53 12.63 -4.96
C LEU A 180 -17.41 11.77 -5.57
N ARG A 181 -17.56 11.35 -6.84
CA ARG A 181 -16.50 10.62 -7.57
C ARG A 181 -15.29 11.52 -7.82
N GLU A 182 -15.49 12.77 -8.19
CA GLU A 182 -14.41 13.75 -8.38
C GLU A 182 -13.67 14.03 -7.07
N ILE A 183 -14.41 14.27 -5.97
CA ILE A 183 -13.81 14.45 -4.64
C ILE A 183 -12.98 13.23 -4.26
N LYS A 184 -13.51 12.01 -4.46
CA LYS A 184 -12.77 10.78 -4.18
C LYS A 184 -11.48 10.70 -5.00
N GLN A 185 -11.53 11.07 -6.28
CA GLN A 185 -10.36 11.05 -7.15
C GLN A 185 -9.32 12.08 -6.70
N HIS A 186 -9.74 13.29 -6.34
CA HIS A 186 -8.85 14.33 -5.84
C HIS A 186 -8.19 13.93 -4.52
N LEU A 187 -8.97 13.39 -3.57
CA LEU A 187 -8.45 12.89 -2.29
C LEU A 187 -7.45 11.73 -2.50
N LYS A 188 -7.69 10.86 -3.49
CA LYS A 188 -6.74 9.80 -3.83
C LYS A 188 -5.41 10.37 -4.31
N GLN A 189 -5.42 11.37 -5.19
CA GLN A 189 -4.21 12.03 -5.67
C GLN A 189 -3.46 12.73 -4.53
N GLN A 190 -4.18 13.42 -3.64
CA GLN A 190 -3.58 14.04 -2.45
C GLN A 190 -2.95 12.99 -1.53
N GLN A 191 -3.62 11.85 -1.30
CA GLN A 191 -3.08 10.76 -0.49
C GLN A 191 -1.80 10.17 -1.08
N GLU A 192 -1.74 9.98 -2.40
CA GLU A 192 -0.55 9.51 -3.11
C GLU A 192 0.61 10.53 -2.97
N GLY A 193 0.33 11.82 -3.18
CA GLY A 193 1.32 12.89 -3.01
C GLY A 193 1.87 12.99 -1.58
N LEU A 194 0.99 12.94 -0.56
CA LEU A 194 1.40 12.92 0.84
C LEU A 194 2.21 11.68 1.18
N SER A 195 1.84 10.51 0.67
CA SER A 195 2.59 9.27 0.89
C SER A 195 4.01 9.36 0.32
N HIS A 196 4.16 9.98 -0.85
CA HIS A 196 5.47 10.21 -1.45
C HIS A 196 6.32 11.19 -0.62
N LEU A 197 5.74 12.32 -0.20
CA LEU A 197 6.43 13.28 0.67
C LEU A 197 6.88 12.65 2.00
N ILE A 198 6.05 11.80 2.60
CA ILE A 198 6.43 11.06 3.81
C ILE A 198 7.61 10.12 3.54
N SER A 199 7.69 9.50 2.37
CA SER A 199 8.85 8.66 2.00
C SER A 199 10.12 9.49 1.91
N VAL A 200 10.08 10.60 1.16
CA VAL A 200 11.23 11.49 0.99
C VAL A 200 11.73 12.00 2.34
N ILE A 201 10.83 12.46 3.21
CA ILE A 201 11.21 12.94 4.55
C ILE A 201 11.86 11.82 5.37
N LYS A 202 11.39 10.57 5.26
CA LYS A 202 11.99 9.45 5.99
C LYS A 202 13.40 9.15 5.48
N ASP A 203 13.57 9.14 4.16
CA ASP A 203 14.86 8.89 3.53
C ASP A 203 15.85 10.01 3.91
N ASP A 204 15.42 11.28 3.81
CA ASP A 204 16.21 12.45 4.22
C ASP A 204 16.58 12.40 5.72
N MET A 205 15.66 11.96 6.59
CA MET A 205 15.94 11.80 8.02
C MET A 205 16.96 10.68 8.30
N GLU A 206 17.00 9.65 7.47
CA GLU A 206 17.99 8.57 7.58
C GLU A 206 19.36 9.03 7.10
N ASP A 207 19.41 9.78 5.99
CA ASP A 207 20.62 10.42 5.48
C ASP A 207 21.22 11.41 6.50
N ILE A 208 20.39 12.25 7.13
CA ILE A 208 20.84 13.17 8.18
C ILE A 208 21.48 12.42 9.35
N LYS A 209 20.91 11.28 9.77
CA LYS A 209 21.49 10.47 10.85
C LYS A 209 22.86 9.90 10.46
N ILE A 210 23.03 9.48 9.21
CA ILE A 210 24.32 8.99 8.70
C ILE A 210 25.36 10.13 8.72
N ILE A 211 24.97 11.34 8.31
CA ILE A 211 25.85 12.52 8.34
C ILE A 211 26.22 12.88 9.78
N GLU A 212 25.25 12.88 10.71
CA GLU A 212 25.48 13.17 12.13
C GLU A 212 26.48 12.17 12.75
N GLN A 213 26.32 10.87 12.45
CA GLN A 213 27.26 9.84 12.89
C GLN A 213 28.65 10.03 12.29
N GLY A 214 28.75 10.28 10.98
CA GLY A 214 30.04 10.52 10.31
C GLY A 214 30.77 11.76 10.81
N LEU A 215 30.04 12.82 11.19
CA LEU A 215 30.61 14.01 11.84
C LEU A 215 31.11 13.71 13.25
N HIS A 216 30.35 12.96 14.05
CA HIS A 216 30.79 12.53 15.38
C HIS A 216 32.07 11.68 15.32
N ASP A 217 32.14 10.75 14.38
CA ASP A 217 33.33 9.91 14.17
C ASP A 217 34.53 10.77 13.74
N SER A 218 34.34 11.74 12.85
CA SER A 218 35.40 12.64 12.38
C SER A 218 35.96 13.55 13.49
N VAL A 219 35.13 13.96 14.45
CA VAL A 219 35.55 14.77 15.61
C VAL A 219 36.33 13.93 16.64
N HIS A 220 36.14 12.62 16.68
CA HIS A 220 36.91 11.73 17.55
C HIS A 220 38.33 11.40 17.02
N PHE A 221 38.64 11.71 15.75
CA PHE A 221 39.96 11.52 15.14
C PHE A 221 40.84 12.78 15.08
N LEU A 222 40.36 13.92 15.62
CA LEU A 222 41.12 15.17 15.81
C LEU A 222 41.39 15.41 17.30
#